data_AF-F3FTW2-F1
#
_entry.id   AF-F3FTW2-F1
#
_cell.length_a   1.000
_cell.length_b   1.000
_cell.length_c   1.000
_cell.angle_alpha   90.00
_cell.angle_beta   90.00
_cell.angle_gamma   90.00
#
_symmetry.space_group_name_H-M   'P 1'
#
loop_
_entity.id
_entity.type
_entity.pdbx_description
1 polymer ?
#
loop_
_entity_poly.entity_id
_entity_poly.type
_entity_poly.pdbx_seq_one_letter_code
_entity_poly.pdbx_strand_id
1 'polypeptide(L)'
;MAMGSDAGVVIEGTVSAYDQHYQLLTVTLPDSKLSMRVAHAQMQVGTLLRIKVQARDVSLNLQPDYQSSILNRLPVTVIEEALADNSAHVLVKLDAGGTPLLARITRYSSDQLNLHRGQSLWAQIKAVAVLA
;
A
#
# COMPACT_ATOMS: atom_id res chain seq x y z
N MET A 1 -2.06 -19.79 -13.42
CA MET A 1 -0.99 -19.19 -14.24
C MET A 1 -1.50 -17.87 -14.79
N ALA A 2 -0.63 -16.84 -14.77
CA ALA A 2 -0.88 -15.40 -14.96
C ALA A 2 -1.53 -14.67 -13.75
N MET A 3 -0.70 -14.32 -12.75
CA MET A 3 -1.08 -13.37 -11.68
C MET A 3 -0.21 -12.09 -11.67
N GLY A 4 0.58 -11.81 -12.70
CA GLY A 4 1.48 -10.65 -12.71
C GLY A 4 0.81 -9.29 -12.89
N SER A 5 -0.41 -9.23 -13.45
CA SER A 5 -1.12 -7.97 -13.67
C SER A 5 -2.08 -7.56 -12.55
N ASP A 6 -2.61 -8.53 -11.78
CA ASP A 6 -3.59 -8.33 -10.70
C ASP A 6 -3.04 -8.64 -9.30
N ALA A 7 -1.71 -8.79 -9.16
CA ALA A 7 -1.08 -8.93 -7.85
C ALA A 7 -1.48 -7.73 -6.96
N GLY A 8 -2.08 -8.03 -5.81
CA GLY A 8 -2.58 -7.05 -4.88
C GLY A 8 -3.00 -7.72 -3.58
N VAL A 9 -3.24 -6.91 -2.57
CA VAL A 9 -3.67 -7.35 -1.25
C VAL A 9 -5.05 -6.79 -0.94
N VAL A 10 -5.86 -7.58 -0.26
CA VAL A 10 -7.10 -7.11 0.36
C VAL A 10 -6.83 -6.95 1.85
N ILE A 11 -7.07 -5.75 2.35
CA ILE A 11 -6.88 -5.38 3.75
C ILE A 11 -8.27 -5.11 4.31
N GLU A 12 -8.62 -5.77 5.41
CA GLU A 12 -9.81 -5.43 6.18
C GLU A 12 -9.41 -4.41 7.24
N GLY A 13 -9.92 -3.18 7.15
CA GLY A 13 -9.66 -2.13 8.12
C GLY A 13 -10.95 -1.63 8.76
N THR A 14 -10.82 -0.68 9.68
CA THR A 14 -11.96 -0.06 10.34
C THR A 14 -12.03 1.42 10.02
N VAL A 15 -13.20 1.92 9.60
CA VAL A 15 -13.42 3.36 9.38
C VAL A 15 -13.23 4.09 10.71
N SER A 16 -12.29 5.03 10.76
CA SER A 16 -11.96 5.80 11.97
C SER A 16 -12.30 7.28 11.87
N ALA A 17 -12.43 7.82 10.65
CA ALA A 17 -12.88 9.20 10.43
C ALA A 17 -13.44 9.40 9.01
N TYR A 18 -14.16 10.50 8.82
CA TYR A 18 -14.56 10.99 7.51
C TYR A 18 -14.30 12.50 7.41
N ASP A 19 -13.59 12.90 6.36
CA ASP A 19 -13.40 14.30 5.98
C ASP A 19 -14.50 14.70 5.01
N GLN A 20 -15.45 15.50 5.48
CA GLN A 20 -16.58 15.94 4.66
C GLN A 20 -16.19 16.92 3.55
N HIS A 21 -15.14 17.72 3.76
CA HIS A 21 -14.72 18.72 2.78
C HIS A 21 -14.07 18.06 1.57
N TYR A 22 -13.24 17.04 1.80
CA TYR A 22 -12.53 16.30 0.73
C TYR A 22 -13.18 14.97 0.36
N GLN A 23 -14.25 14.57 1.05
CA GLN A 23 -14.94 13.28 0.86
C GLN A 23 -13.99 12.09 1.01
N LEU A 24 -13.16 12.11 2.06
CA LEU A 24 -12.17 11.08 2.33
C LEU A 24 -12.55 10.28 3.59
N LEU A 25 -12.66 8.96 3.47
CA LEU A 25 -12.65 8.08 4.63
C LEU A 25 -11.21 7.89 5.10
N THR A 26 -11.02 7.87 6.41
CA THR A 26 -9.81 7.33 7.05
C THR A 26 -10.12 5.94 7.57
N VAL A 27 -9.30 4.97 7.19
CA VAL A 27 -9.43 3.55 7.51
C VAL A 27 -8.19 3.13 8.27
N THR A 28 -8.36 2.72 9.52
CA THR A 28 -7.28 2.17 10.36
C THR A 28 -7.02 0.72 9.97
N LEU A 29 -5.75 0.38 9.81
CA LEU A 29 -5.29 -0.97 9.47
C LEU A 29 -5.36 -1.90 10.70
N PRO A 30 -5.53 -3.22 10.54
CA PRO A 30 -5.56 -4.17 11.64
C PRO A 30 -4.37 -4.04 12.58
N ASP A 31 -4.63 -4.20 13.88
CA ASP A 31 -3.62 -4.34 14.94
C ASP A 31 -2.52 -3.27 14.94
N SER A 32 -2.79 -2.10 14.35
CA SER A 32 -1.82 -1.03 14.18
C SER A 32 -2.44 0.35 14.33
N LYS A 33 -1.58 1.37 14.48
CA LYS A 33 -1.97 2.79 14.43
C LYS A 33 -1.90 3.36 13.01
N LEU A 34 -1.59 2.53 12.02
CA LEU A 34 -1.49 2.96 10.64
C LEU A 34 -2.88 3.14 10.06
N SER A 35 -3.01 4.11 9.15
CA SER A 35 -4.27 4.40 8.49
C SER A 35 -4.07 4.79 7.05
N MET A 36 -5.07 4.51 6.22
CA MET A 36 -5.15 4.94 4.84
C MET A 36 -6.38 5.82 4.63
N ARG A 37 -6.25 6.78 3.72
CA ARG A 37 -7.32 7.61 3.21
C ARG A 37 -7.79 7.14 1.84
N VAL A 38 -9.10 7.08 1.65
CA VAL A 38 -9.71 6.71 0.38
C VAL A 38 -10.89 7.63 0.08
N ALA A 39 -10.99 8.08 -1.17
CA ALA A 39 -12.14 8.85 -1.64
C ALA A 39 -13.36 7.94 -1.70
N HIS A 40 -14.38 8.26 -0.91
CA HIS A 40 -15.58 7.45 -0.77
C HIS A 40 -16.69 8.27 -0.09
N ALA A 41 -17.95 7.88 -0.29
CA ALA A 41 -19.06 8.43 0.47
C ALA A 41 -18.88 8.18 1.98
N GLN A 42 -19.50 9.03 2.80
CA GLN A 42 -19.47 8.89 4.25
C GLN A 42 -19.93 7.50 4.68
N MET A 43 -19.20 6.92 5.63
CA MET A 43 -19.53 5.68 6.33
C MET A 43 -19.44 5.91 7.83
N GLN A 44 -20.15 5.08 8.60
CA GLN A 44 -20.14 5.18 10.05
C GLN A 44 -18.76 4.78 10.60
N VAL A 45 -18.23 5.56 11.56
CA VAL A 45 -17.03 5.18 12.31
C VAL A 45 -17.25 3.84 13.03
N GLY A 46 -16.26 2.96 12.99
CA GLY A 46 -16.35 1.58 13.47
C GLY A 46 -16.80 0.57 12.41
N THR A 47 -17.20 1.01 11.21
CA THR A 47 -17.54 0.08 10.12
C THR A 47 -16.31 -0.66 9.63
N LEU A 48 -16.40 -1.98 9.53
CA LEU A 48 -15.39 -2.80 8.85
C LEU A 48 -15.45 -2.54 7.34
N LEU A 49 -14.30 -2.29 6.75
CA LEU A 49 -14.16 -1.95 5.34
C LEU A 49 -13.03 -2.76 4.72
N ARG A 50 -13.32 -3.44 3.62
CA ARG A 50 -12.30 -4.14 2.83
C ARG A 50 -11.79 -3.20 1.74
N ILE A 51 -10.47 -3.01 1.70
CA ILE A 51 -9.79 -2.22 0.67
C ILE A 51 -8.81 -3.09 -0.09
N LYS A 52 -8.76 -2.94 -1.42
CA LYS A 52 -7.77 -3.58 -2.28
C LYS A 52 -6.69 -2.57 -2.67
N VAL A 53 -5.44 -2.96 -2.46
CA VAL A 53 -4.27 -2.24 -2.94
C VAL A 53 -3.57 -3.12 -3.98
N GLN A 54 -3.43 -2.60 -5.19
CA GLN A 54 -2.75 -3.32 -6.26
C GLN A 54 -1.25 -3.03 -6.19
N ALA A 55 -0.42 -4.04 -6.43
CA ALA A 55 1.03 -3.92 -6.34
C ALA A 55 1.59 -2.85 -7.27
N ARG A 56 0.95 -2.62 -8.42
CA ARG A 56 1.33 -1.58 -9.39
C ARG A 56 1.04 -0.15 -8.92
N ASP A 57 0.17 0.01 -7.93
CA ASP A 57 -0.22 1.32 -7.38
C ASP A 57 0.60 1.67 -6.14
N VAL A 58 1.62 0.87 -5.80
CA VAL A 58 2.53 1.08 -4.68
C VAL A 58 3.93 1.42 -5.21
N SER A 59 4.40 2.63 -4.92
CA SER A 59 5.81 3.02 -5.09
C SER A 59 6.56 2.96 -3.76
N LEU A 60 7.88 2.80 -3.82
CA LEU A 60 8.75 2.72 -2.64
C LEU A 60 9.70 3.90 -2.59
N ASN A 61 9.95 4.40 -1.38
CA ASN A 61 10.86 5.50 -1.13
C ASN A 61 11.65 5.24 0.17
N LEU A 62 12.90 5.71 0.21
CA LEU A 62 13.74 5.63 1.42
C LEU A 62 13.30 6.64 2.50
N GLN A 63 12.63 7.71 2.09
CA GLN A 63 12.18 8.78 2.96
C GLN A 63 10.67 9.01 2.81
N PRO A 64 10.00 9.58 3.83
CA PRO A 64 8.62 10.01 3.69
C PRO A 64 8.56 11.28 2.84
N ASP A 65 8.55 11.14 1.51
CA ASP A 65 8.57 12.29 0.60
C ASP A 65 7.19 12.96 0.46
N TYR A 66 6.99 14.08 1.17
CA TYR A 66 5.78 14.94 1.19
C TYR A 66 5.48 15.71 -0.10
N GLN A 67 6.41 15.77 -1.05
CA GLN A 67 6.23 16.51 -2.29
C GLN A 67 5.59 15.67 -3.40
N SER A 68 4.44 15.05 -3.12
CA SER A 68 3.68 14.27 -4.11
C SER A 68 2.17 14.33 -3.87
N SER A 69 1.39 14.05 -4.91
CA SER A 69 -0.07 13.90 -4.82
C SER A 69 -0.52 12.59 -4.17
N ILE A 70 0.41 11.71 -3.80
CA ILE A 70 0.07 10.42 -3.17
C ILE A 70 -0.26 10.63 -1.70
N LEU A 71 -1.54 10.41 -1.36
CA LEU A 71 -2.11 10.61 -0.02
C LEU A 71 -1.62 9.59 1.00
N ASN A 72 -1.55 8.32 0.60
CA ASN A 72 -1.32 7.19 1.49
C ASN A 72 0.14 6.85 1.57
N ARG A 73 0.69 6.89 2.78
CA ARG A 73 2.11 6.63 3.01
C ARG A 73 2.30 5.89 4.29
N LEU A 74 2.83 4.69 4.17
CA LEU A 74 2.97 3.77 5.28
C LEU A 74 4.45 3.44 5.46
N PRO A 75 4.98 3.52 6.68
CA PRO A 75 6.27 2.90 6.97
C PRO A 75 6.12 1.39 6.78
N VAL A 76 7.09 0.78 6.10
CA VAL A 76 7.08 -0.65 5.78
C VAL A 76 8.44 -1.28 5.99
N THR A 77 8.46 -2.59 6.17
CA THR A 77 9.67 -3.41 6.17
C THR A 77 9.63 -4.39 5.00
N VAL A 78 10.74 -4.52 4.27
CA VAL A 78 10.89 -5.51 3.19
C VAL A 78 10.94 -6.91 3.80
N ILE A 79 10.03 -7.77 3.38
CA ILE A 79 9.99 -9.18 3.81
C ILE A 79 10.75 -10.05 2.82
N GLU A 80 10.48 -9.89 1.53
CA GLU A 80 11.18 -10.57 0.44
C GLU A 80 10.95 -9.85 -0.89
N GLU A 81 11.83 -10.11 -1.86
CA GLU A 81 11.64 -9.75 -3.26
C GLU A 81 11.79 -10.97 -4.15
N ALA A 82 11.06 -10.99 -5.26
CA ALA A 82 11.19 -11.99 -6.29
C ALA A 82 10.97 -11.36 -7.67
N LEU A 83 11.50 -11.97 -8.73
CA LEU A 83 11.16 -11.57 -10.09
C LEU A 83 9.64 -11.67 -10.30
N ALA A 84 9.06 -10.68 -10.96
CA ALA A 84 7.68 -10.72 -11.40
C ALA A 84 7.53 -11.60 -12.67
N ASP A 85 6.32 -11.63 -13.24
CA ASP A 85 6.03 -12.37 -14.48
C ASP A 85 6.94 -11.99 -15.67
N ASN A 86 7.55 -10.80 -15.65
CA ASN A 86 8.62 -10.43 -16.57
C ASN A 86 9.89 -10.05 -15.79
N SER A 87 11.04 -10.27 -16.42
CA SER A 87 12.34 -10.03 -15.80
C SER A 87 12.61 -8.55 -15.50
N ALA A 88 11.93 -7.62 -16.18
CA ALA A 88 12.12 -6.18 -15.99
C ALA A 88 11.52 -5.65 -14.67
N HIS A 89 10.70 -6.44 -13.98
CA HIS A 89 10.05 -6.06 -12.72
C HIS A 89 10.32 -7.07 -11.61
N VAL A 90 10.23 -6.58 -10.39
CA VAL A 90 10.21 -7.40 -9.17
C VAL A 90 8.89 -7.20 -8.45
N LEU A 91 8.45 -8.23 -7.75
CA LEU A 91 7.38 -8.15 -6.77
C LEU A 91 8.03 -8.16 -5.38
N VAL A 92 7.75 -7.13 -4.60
CA VAL A 92 8.29 -6.94 -3.25
C VAL A 92 7.16 -7.16 -2.26
N LYS A 93 7.35 -8.10 -1.34
CA LYS A 93 6.47 -8.29 -0.18
C LYS A 93 6.93 -7.40 0.95
N LEU A 94 5.96 -6.71 1.55
CA LEU A 94 6.20 -5.67 2.54
C LEU A 94 5.30 -5.93 3.75
N ASP A 95 5.78 -5.56 4.94
CA ASP A 95 4.97 -5.50 6.16
C ASP A 95 4.78 -4.06 6.58
N ALA A 96 3.52 -3.64 6.73
CA ALA A 96 3.11 -2.35 7.28
C ALA A 96 2.54 -2.56 8.70
N GLY A 97 3.44 -2.77 9.68
CA GLY A 97 3.03 -2.93 11.08
C GLY A 97 2.09 -4.11 11.31
N GLY A 98 2.39 -5.26 10.69
CA GLY A 98 1.57 -6.47 10.71
C GLY A 98 0.60 -6.61 9.53
N THR A 99 0.36 -5.54 8.75
CA THR A 99 -0.49 -5.61 7.55
C THR A 99 0.36 -5.89 6.31
N PRO A 100 0.12 -6.99 5.56
CA PRO A 100 0.88 -7.30 4.36
C PRO A 100 0.55 -6.35 3.21
N LEU A 101 1.57 -5.90 2.49
CA LEU A 101 1.49 -5.14 1.25
C LEU A 101 2.33 -5.77 0.15
N LEU A 102 2.00 -5.44 -1.10
CA LEU A 102 2.78 -5.81 -2.28
C LEU A 102 3.13 -4.55 -3.06
N ALA A 103 4.34 -4.50 -3.59
CA ALA A 103 4.75 -3.50 -4.58
C ALA A 103 5.34 -4.19 -5.80
N ARG A 104 4.95 -3.75 -7.00
CA ARG A 104 5.55 -4.19 -8.26
C ARG A 104 6.30 -3.03 -8.86
N ILE A 105 7.62 -3.05 -8.71
CA ILE A 105 8.51 -1.99 -9.20
C ILE A 105 9.41 -2.53 -10.30
N THR A 106 10.05 -1.63 -11.04
CA THR A 106 11.07 -2.04 -12.00
C THR A 106 12.27 -2.61 -11.25
N ARG A 107 12.96 -3.59 -11.85
CA ARG A 107 14.21 -4.11 -11.28
C ARG A 107 15.25 -3.00 -11.10
N TYR A 108 15.32 -2.07 -12.05
CA TYR A 108 16.15 -0.87 -11.95
C TYR A 108 15.87 -0.05 -10.68
N SER A 109 14.59 0.17 -10.33
CA SER A 109 14.21 0.84 -9.09
C SER A 109 14.61 0.04 -7.85
N SER A 110 14.49 -1.29 -7.89
CA SER A 110 14.97 -2.18 -6.80
C SER A 110 16.46 -2.01 -6.55
N ASP A 111 17.24 -2.05 -7.63
CA ASP A 111 18.70 -1.90 -7.61
C ASP A 111 19.10 -0.52 -7.07
N GLN A 112 18.43 0.55 -7.54
CA GLN A 112 18.70 1.93 -7.10
C GLN A 112 18.36 2.16 -5.62
N LEU A 113 17.35 1.48 -5.10
CA LEU A 113 16.99 1.52 -3.67
C LEU A 113 17.85 0.58 -2.82
N ASN A 114 18.69 -0.24 -3.46
CA ASN A 114 19.46 -1.32 -2.86
C ASN A 114 18.58 -2.21 -1.96
N LEU A 115 17.44 -2.66 -2.52
CA LEU A 115 16.44 -3.40 -1.75
C LEU A 115 17.00 -4.69 -1.17
N HIS A 116 16.70 -4.92 0.11
CA HIS A 116 17.05 -6.15 0.80
C HIS A 116 16.08 -6.45 1.93
N ARG A 117 15.95 -7.73 2.28
CA ARG A 117 15.11 -8.20 3.39
C ARG A 117 15.49 -7.49 4.70
N GLY A 118 14.48 -7.05 5.43
CA GLY A 118 14.62 -6.32 6.70
C GLY A 118 14.77 -4.81 6.55
N GLN A 119 14.94 -4.29 5.33
CA GLN A 119 15.08 -2.85 5.10
C GLN A 119 13.76 -2.11 5.41
N SER A 120 13.86 -1.01 6.17
CA SER A 120 12.73 -0.12 6.42
C SER A 120 12.62 0.96 5.33
N LEU A 121 11.41 1.17 4.83
CA LEU A 121 11.10 2.07 3.71
C LEU A 121 9.74 2.74 3.94
N TRP A 122 9.31 3.54 2.96
CA TRP A 122 7.97 4.09 2.86
C TRP A 122 7.27 3.57 1.61
N ALA A 123 6.11 2.95 1.79
CA ALA A 123 5.21 2.60 0.71
C ALA A 123 4.27 3.78 0.43
N GLN A 124 4.31 4.30 -0.79
CA GLN A 124 3.43 5.35 -1.29
C GLN A 124 2.34 4.71 -2.16
N ILE A 125 1.09 4.78 -1.71
CA ILE A 125 -0.04 4.06 -2.33
C ILE A 125 -0.93 5.05 -3.09
N LYS A 126 -0.80 5.06 -4.42
CA LYS A 126 -1.48 6.01 -5.30
C LYS A 126 -2.99 5.75 -5.38
N ALA A 127 -3.40 4.49 -5.41
CA ALA A 127 -4.79 4.11 -5.58
C ALA A 127 -5.17 3.00 -4.60
N VAL A 128 -6.40 3.10 -4.09
CA VAL A 128 -7.01 2.18 -3.14
C VAL A 128 -8.44 1.96 -3.60
N ALA A 129 -8.86 0.71 -3.78
CA ALA A 129 -10.23 0.39 -4.15
C ALA A 129 -11.00 -0.10 -2.92
N VAL A 130 -12.15 0.49 -2.63
CA VAL A 130 -13.09 -0.08 -1.66
C VAL A 130 -13.81 -1.26 -2.30
N LEU A 131 -13.87 -2.38 -1.59
CA LEU A 131 -14.60 -3.57 -2.04
C LEU A 131 -15.97 -3.60 -1.36
N ALA A 132 -17.01 -3.84 -2.15
CA ALA A 132 -18.37 -4.08 -1.67
C ALA A 132 -18.54 -5.48 -1.08
#